data_AF-A0A256J367-F1
#
_entry.id   AF-A0A256J367-F1
#
_cell.length_a   1.000
_cell.length_b   1.000
_cell.length_c   1.000
_cell.angle_alpha   90.00
_cell.angle_beta   90.00
_cell.angle_gamma   90.00
#
_symmetry.space_group_name_H-M   'P 1'
#
loop_
_entity.id
_entity.type
_entity.pdbx_description
1 polymer ?
#
loop_
_entity_poly.entity_id
_entity_poly.type
_entity_poly.pdbx_seq_one_letter_code
_entity_poly.pdbx_strand_id
1 'polypeptide(L)' 'MDSERTELGRLAVRIVREHEAAAVTPGVVVQRLAVEYDREHEYSEVFDLLHELEETGELVYHNGEYNEFAAPE' A
#
# COMPACT_ATOMS: atom_id res chain seq x y z
N MET A 1 -13.95 -1.15 11.23
CA MET A 1 -13.40 -0.56 9.99
C MET A 1 -14.47 -0.62 8.93
N ASP A 2 -14.52 0.40 8.07
CA ASP A 2 -15.42 0.40 6.93
C ASP A 2 -15.08 -0.78 5.98
N SER A 3 -16.09 -1.38 5.35
CA SER A 3 -15.90 -2.56 4.50
C SER A 3 -15.04 -2.23 3.29
N GLU A 4 -15.20 -1.02 2.76
CA GLU A 4 -14.41 -0.47 1.65
C GLU A 4 -12.93 -0.27 2.05
N ARG A 5 -12.66 0.36 3.19
CA ARG A 5 -11.27 0.55 3.69
C ARG A 5 -10.57 -0.80 3.94
N THR A 6 -11.31 -1.80 4.42
CA THR A 6 -10.78 -3.15 4.63
C THR A 6 -10.47 -3.87 3.31
N GLU A 7 -11.28 -3.66 2.28
CA GLU A 7 -10.99 -4.18 0.94
C GLU A 7 -9.77 -3.48 0.33
N LEU A 8 -9.70 -2.15 0.43
CA LEU A 8 -8.59 -1.35 -0.04
C LEU A 8 -7.26 -1.77 0.61
N GLY A 9 -7.26 -1.98 1.93
CA GLY A 9 -6.10 -2.49 2.65
C GLY A 9 -5.62 -3.84 2.12
N ARG A 10 -6.54 -4.78 1.86
CA ARG A 10 -6.20 -6.09 1.26
C ARG A 10 -5.58 -5.97 -0.13
N LEU A 11 -6.05 -5.02 -0.94
CA LEU A 11 -5.46 -4.76 -2.25
C LEU A 11 -4.08 -4.11 -2.15
N ALA A 12 -3.89 -3.14 -1.24
CA ALA A 12 -2.61 -2.51 -1.01
C ALA A 12 -1.54 -3.54 -0.59
N VAL A 13 -1.86 -4.43 0.35
CA VAL A 13 -0.98 -5.53 0.76
C VAL A 13 -0.67 -6.47 -0.40
N ARG A 14 -1.67 -6.82 -1.22
CA ARG A 14 -1.45 -7.64 -2.42
C ARG A 14 -0.49 -6.96 -3.38
N ILE A 15 -0.70 -5.69 -3.68
CA ILE A 15 0.15 -4.91 -4.57
C ILE A 15 1.60 -4.91 -4.08
N VAL A 16 1.82 -4.67 -2.78
CA VAL A 16 3.17 -4.67 -2.19
C VAL A 16 3.83 -6.04 -2.29
N ARG A 17 3.09 -7.12 -1.99
CA ARG A 17 3.61 -8.50 -2.04
C ARG A 17 3.91 -9.01 -3.44
N GLU A 18 3.14 -8.57 -4.44
CA GLU A 18 3.30 -8.99 -5.84
C GLU A 18 4.34 -8.14 -6.58
N HIS A 19 4.81 -7.04 -6.00
CA HIS A 19 5.78 -6.20 -6.65
C HIS A 19 7.15 -6.90 -6.70
N GLU A 20 7.82 -6.85 -7.86
CA GLU A 20 9.11 -7.52 -8.05
C GLU A 20 10.24 -6.89 -7.21
N ALA A 21 10.08 -5.62 -6.82
CA ALA A 21 11.03 -4.93 -5.96
C ALA A 21 10.78 -5.24 -4.48
N ALA A 22 11.84 -5.17 -3.67
CA ALA A 22 11.79 -5.45 -2.24
C ALA A 22 10.88 -4.50 -1.45
N ALA A 23 10.63 -3.29 -1.96
CA ALA A 23 9.73 -2.32 -1.37
C ALA A 23 9.05 -1.47 -2.45
N VAL A 24 7.92 -0.86 -2.09
CA VAL A 24 7.02 -0.15 -3.00
C VAL A 24 6.69 1.23 -2.46
N THR A 25 6.73 2.26 -3.30
CA THR A 25 6.29 3.60 -2.91
C THR A 25 4.75 3.70 -2.95
N PRO A 26 4.13 4.57 -2.12
CA PRO A 26 2.67 4.80 -2.18
C PRO A 26 2.18 5.21 -3.56
N GLY A 27 3.00 5.93 -4.35
CA GLY A 27 2.66 6.32 -5.71
C GLY A 27 2.46 5.13 -6.64
N VAL A 28 3.26 4.06 -6.50
CA VAL A 28 3.08 2.82 -7.24
C VAL A 28 1.79 2.12 -6.82
N VAL A 29 1.46 2.14 -5.52
CA VAL A 29 0.20 1.56 -5.01
C VAL A 29 -1.00 2.30 -5.60
N VAL A 30 -1.01 3.65 -5.57
CA VAL A 30 -2.05 4.47 -6.22
C VAL A 30 -2.21 4.10 -7.69
N GLN A 31 -1.09 4.02 -8.44
CA GLN A 31 -1.13 3.71 -9.86
C GLN A 31 -1.73 2.33 -10.12
N ARG A 32 -1.33 1.31 -9.36
CA ARG A 32 -1.84 -0.06 -9.54
C ARG A 32 -3.30 -0.18 -9.12
N LEU A 33 -3.74 0.52 -8.08
CA LEU A 33 -5.16 0.59 -7.70
C LEU A 33 -6.03 1.14 -8.84
N ALA A 34 -5.59 2.23 -9.48
CA ALA A 34 -6.31 2.81 -10.60
C ALA A 34 -6.33 1.88 -11.83
N VAL A 35 -5.18 1.29 -12.19
CA VAL A 35 -5.04 0.52 -13.44
C VAL A 35 -5.60 -0.90 -13.34
N GLU A 36 -5.34 -1.61 -12.24
CA GLU A 36 -5.67 -3.04 -12.12
C GLU A 36 -7.04 -3.28 -11.45
N TYR A 37 -7.50 -2.32 -10.64
CA TYR A 37 -8.69 -2.48 -9.81
C TYR A 37 -9.77 -1.43 -10.07
N ASP A 38 -9.57 -0.52 -11.04
CA ASP A 38 -10.50 0.58 -11.38
C ASP A 38 -10.89 1.42 -10.15
N ARG A 39 -9.89 1.70 -9.30
CA ARG A 39 -10.05 2.43 -8.03
C ARG A 39 -9.10 3.62 -7.95
N GLU A 40 -9.65 4.81 -8.15
CA GLU A 40 -8.92 6.06 -8.00
C GLU A 40 -8.89 6.51 -6.54
N HIS A 41 -7.69 6.78 -6.03
CA HIS A 41 -7.46 7.29 -4.68
C HIS A 41 -6.35 8.34 -4.69
N GLU A 42 -6.42 9.29 -3.76
CA GLU A 42 -5.37 10.28 -3.61
C GLU A 42 -4.11 9.66 -2.97
N TYR A 43 -2.96 10.24 -3.28
CA TYR A 43 -1.68 9.82 -2.69
C TYR A 43 -1.72 9.84 -1.16
N SER A 44 -2.27 10.90 -0.56
CA SER A 44 -2.40 11.04 0.89
C SER A 44 -3.27 9.93 1.50
N GLU A 45 -4.37 9.57 0.87
CA GLU A 45 -5.26 8.51 1.36
C GLU A 45 -4.57 7.15 1.36
N VAL A 46 -3.85 6.83 0.27
CA VAL A 46 -3.09 5.59 0.17
C VAL A 46 -1.90 5.60 1.13
N PHE A 47 -1.23 6.72 1.30
CA PHE A 47 -0.13 6.86 2.24
C PHE A 47 -0.58 6.61 3.69
N ASP A 48 -1.68 7.23 4.11
CA ASP A 48 -2.26 7.03 5.44
C ASP A 48 -2.69 5.56 5.64
N LEU A 49 -3.31 4.95 4.64
CA LEU A 49 -3.68 3.53 4.68
C LEU A 49 -2.47 2.61 4.84
N LEU A 50 -1.38 2.86 4.12
CA LEU A 50 -0.18 2.03 4.20
C LEU A 50 0.47 2.13 5.58
N HIS A 51 0.41 3.30 6.23
CA HIS A 51 0.82 3.45 7.63
C HIS A 51 -0.10 2.73 8.60
N GLU A 52 -1.42 2.73 8.40
CA GLU A 52 -2.32 1.91 9.22
C GLU A 52 -1.99 0.42 9.11
N LEU A 53 -1.64 -0.06 7.91
CA LEU A 53 -1.20 -1.44 7.69
C LEU A 53 0.18 -1.74 8.29
N GLU A 54 1.04 -0.73 8.41
CA GLU A 54 2.30 -0.84 9.13
C GLU A 54 2.08 -0.94 10.65
N GLU A 55 1.18 -0.12 11.20
CA GLU A 55 0.80 -0.17 12.62
C GLU A 55 0.20 -1.53 13.02
N THR A 56 -0.48 -2.21 12.11
CA THR A 56 -1.01 -3.58 12.34
C THR A 56 0.00 -4.69 12.04
N GLY A 57 1.17 -4.35 11.50
CA GLY A 57 2.22 -5.30 11.12
C GLY A 57 1.95 -6.07 9.82
N GLU A 58 0.97 -5.64 9.01
CA GLU A 58 0.74 -6.21 7.68
C GLU A 58 1.78 -5.75 6.64
N LEU A 59 2.38 -4.58 6.86
CA LEU A 59 3.47 -4.02 6.06
C LEU A 59 4.62 -3.52 6.96
N VAL A 60 5.78 -3.30 6.36
CA VAL A 60 6.95 -2.70 7.01
C VAL A 60 7.30 -1.40 6.29
N TYR A 61 7.39 -0.30 7.03
CA TYR A 61 7.84 0.98 6.51
C TYR A 61 9.38 1.05 6.46
N HIS A 62 9.92 1.39 5.31
CA HIS A 62 11.34 1.67 5.11
C HIS A 62 11.55 3.18 4.96
N ASN A 63 12.28 3.76 5.91
CA ASN A 63 12.69 5.15 5.84
C ASN A 63 13.95 5.28 4.96
N GLY A 64 13.77 5.09 3.64
CA GLY A 64 14.82 5.17 2.62
C GLY A 64 14.93 6.56 1.98
N GLU A 65 15.45 6.61 0.76
CA GLU A 65 15.45 7.83 -0.08
C GLU A 65 14.02 8.25 -0.48
N TYR A 66 13.12 7.26 -0.50
CA TYR A 66 11.69 7.43 -0.70
C TYR A 66 10.90 6.79 0.46
N ASN A 67 9.67 7.23 0.67
CA ASN A 67 8.74 6.56 1.57
C ASN A 67 8.34 5.23 0.92
N GLU A 68 8.81 4.12 1.48
CA GLU A 68 8.66 2.79 0.88
C GLU A 68 8.06 1.79 1.86
N PHE A 69 7.27 0.84 1.35
CA PHE A 69 6.60 -0.20 2.12
C PHE A 69 6.92 -1.58 1.55
N ALA A 70 7.23 -2.53 2.42
CA ALA A 70 7.49 -3.92 2.07
C ALA A 70 6.56 -4.87 2.82
N ALA A 71 6.47 -6.11 2.33
CA ALA A 71 5.87 -7.17 3.11
C ALA A 71 6.82 -7.60 4.26
N PRO A 72 6.29 -8.02 5.43
CA PRO A 72 7.11 -8.61 6.48
C PRO A 72 7.80 -9.91 6.02
N GLU A 73 8.99 -10.20 6.55
CA GLU A 73 9.75 -11.45 6.32
C GLU A 73 9.09 -12.70 6.92
#